data_AF-A0A1H0UQI8-F1
#
_entry.id   AF-A0A1H0UQI8-F1
#
_cell.length_a   1.000
_cell.length_b   1.000
_cell.length_c   1.000
_cell.angle_alpha   90.00
_cell.angle_beta   90.00
_cell.angle_gamma   90.00
#
_symmetry.space_group_name_H-M   'P 1'
#
loop_
_entity.id
_entity.type
_entity.pdbx_description
1 polymer ?
#
loop_
_entity_poly.entity_id
_entity_poly.type
_entity_poly.pdbx_seq_one_letter_code
_entity_poly.pdbx_strand_id
1 'polypeptide(L)' 'MNPPESIEELGKAVEDIAESMTRVATNIALLGVEGNADEQMRIITEENNKVLDRIRKLYNLPAAPGL' A
#
# COMPACT_ATOMS: atom_id res chain seq x y z
N MET A 1 2.68 -17.60 18.18
CA MET A 1 1.94 -17.52 16.90
C MET A 1 0.85 -16.48 17.10
N ASN A 2 0.81 -15.45 16.25
CA ASN A 2 -0.32 -14.52 16.28
C ASN A 2 -1.57 -15.27 15.81
N PRO A 3 -2.74 -15.04 16.43
CA PRO A 3 -3.98 -15.63 15.94
C PRO A 3 -4.20 -15.23 14.48
N PRO A 4 -4.67 -16.16 13.62
CA PRO A 4 -4.98 -15.83 12.24
C PRO A 4 -6.04 -14.72 12.21
N GLU A 5 -5.86 -13.74 11.31
CA GLU A 5 -6.86 -12.68 11.10
C GLU A 5 -8.22 -13.31 10.78
N SER A 6 -9.27 -12.76 11.36
CA SER A 6 -10.65 -13.13 11.03
C SER A 6 -10.97 -12.81 9.58
N ILE A 7 -12.00 -13.48 9.02
CA ILE A 7 -12.47 -13.20 7.65
C ILE A 7 -12.83 -11.71 7.47
N GLU A 8 -13.37 -11.08 8.51
CA GLU A 8 -13.69 -9.64 8.48
C GLU A 8 -12.43 -8.78 8.38
N GLU A 9 -11.38 -9.09 9.16
CA GLU A 9 -10.10 -8.38 9.10
C GLU A 9 -9.38 -8.60 7.77
N LEU A 10 -9.53 -9.78 7.17
CA LEU A 10 -9.04 -10.08 5.83
C LEU A 10 -9.83 -9.31 4.76
N GLY A 11 -11.15 -9.19 4.90
CA GLY A 11 -11.98 -8.37 4.01
C GLY A 11 -11.53 -6.91 3.99
N LYS A 12 -11.40 -6.32 5.19
CA LYS A 12 -10.86 -4.96 5.37
C LYS A 12 -9.44 -4.82 4.82
N ALA A 13 -8.58 -5.83 5.02
CA ALA A 13 -7.23 -5.84 4.45
C ALA A 13 -7.23 -5.67 2.94
N VAL A 14 -8.11 -6.40 2.25
CA VAL A 14 -8.18 -6.43 0.80
C VAL A 14 -8.77 -5.11 0.27
N GLU A 15 -9.78 -4.56 0.95
CA GLU A 15 -10.33 -3.23 0.64
C GLU A 15 -9.25 -2.14 0.75
N ASP A 16 -8.51 -2.09 1.86
CA ASP A 16 -7.42 -1.12 2.08
C ASP A 16 -6.33 -1.23 0.99
N ILE A 17 -5.97 -2.46 0.60
CA ILE A 17 -5.01 -2.70 -0.49
C ILE A 17 -5.56 -2.18 -1.82
N ALA A 18 -6.81 -2.47 -2.14
CA ALA A 18 -7.43 -2.05 -3.39
C ALA A 18 -7.50 -0.52 -3.50
N GLU A 19 -7.86 0.17 -2.42
CA GLU A 19 -7.87 1.64 -2.37
C GLU A 19 -6.47 2.22 -2.58
N SER A 20 -5.47 1.69 -1.88
CA SER A 20 -4.07 2.14 -2.00
C SER A 20 -3.54 1.92 -3.43
N MET A 21 -3.80 0.75 -4.03
CA MET A 21 -3.41 0.45 -5.40
C MET A 21 -4.10 1.34 -6.43
N THR A 22 -5.36 1.72 -6.18
CA THR A 22 -6.09 2.69 -7.02
C THR A 22 -5.38 4.05 -6.99
N ARG A 23 -5.01 4.54 -5.79
CA ARG A 23 -4.27 5.80 -5.64
C ARG A 23 -2.91 5.78 -6.32
N VAL A 24 -2.17 4.67 -6.20
CA VAL A 24 -0.89 4.48 -6.92
C VAL A 24 -1.10 4.59 -8.42
N ALA A 25 -2.08 3.86 -8.98
CA ALA A 25 -2.37 3.89 -10.41
C ALA A 25 -2.75 5.29 -10.91
N THR A 26 -3.59 6.01 -10.15
CA THR A 26 -3.98 7.39 -10.48
C THR A 26 -2.78 8.34 -10.50
N ASN A 27 -1.90 8.28 -9.48
CA ASN A 27 -0.74 9.16 -9.43
C ASN A 27 0.31 8.82 -10.50
N ILE A 28 0.48 7.55 -10.84
CA ILE A 28 1.32 7.14 -11.98
C ILE A 28 0.75 7.70 -13.30
N ALA A 29 -0.57 7.61 -13.49
CA ALA A 29 -1.21 8.13 -14.71
C ALA A 29 -1.09 9.65 -14.85
N LEU A 30 -1.05 10.38 -13.73
CA LEU A 30 -0.89 11.83 -13.70
C LEU A 30 0.59 12.28 -13.64
N LEU A 31 1.54 11.34 -13.58
CA LEU A 31 2.93 11.63 -13.25
C LEU A 31 3.55 12.65 -14.20
N GLY A 32 3.89 13.83 -13.69
CA GLY A 32 4.49 14.93 -14.46
C GLY A 32 3.52 15.66 -15.40
N VAL A 33 2.24 15.26 -15.48
CA VAL A 33 1.21 15.94 -16.28
C VAL A 33 0.83 17.29 -15.67
N GLU A 34 0.73 17.35 -14.33
CA GLU A 34 0.31 18.55 -13.59
C GLU A 34 1.50 19.38 -13.07
N GLY A 35 2.74 19.04 -13.43
CA GLY A 35 3.95 19.72 -12.94
C GLY A 35 4.25 19.48 -11.44
N ASN A 36 3.62 18.49 -10.80
CA ASN A 36 3.75 18.12 -9.39
C ASN A 36 4.35 16.71 -9.21
N ALA A 37 5.26 16.31 -10.10
CA ALA A 37 5.83 14.95 -10.15
C ALA A 37 6.42 14.48 -8.81
N ASP A 38 7.07 15.37 -8.05
CA ASP A 38 7.66 15.04 -6.75
C ASP A 38 6.58 14.63 -5.72
N GLU A 39 5.46 15.35 -5.69
CA GLU A 39 4.36 15.06 -4.79
C GLU A 39 3.64 13.76 -5.19
N GLN A 40 3.47 13.54 -6.49
CA GLN A 40 2.91 12.30 -7.02
C GLN A 40 3.80 11.10 -6.68
N MET A 41 5.13 11.25 -6.79
CA MET A 41 6.10 10.22 -6.38
C MET A 41 6.08 9.95 -4.88
N ARG A 42 5.90 10.99 -4.06
CA ARG A 42 5.72 10.85 -2.61
C ARG A 42 4.49 10.00 -2.30
N ILE A 43 3.35 10.33 -2.91
CA ILE A 43 2.08 9.58 -2.73
C ILE A 43 2.23 8.13 -3.20
N ILE A 44 2.82 7.90 -4.38
CA ILE A 44 3.09 6.54 -4.90
C ILE A 44 3.90 5.74 -3.89
N THR A 45 4.96 6.33 -3.33
CA THR A 45 5.84 5.66 -2.37
C THR A 45 5.11 5.32 -1.08
N GLU A 46 4.33 6.26 -0.55
CA GLU A 46 3.55 6.06 0.69
C GLU A 46 2.50 4.96 0.54
N GLU A 47 1.70 5.00 -0.53
CA GLU A 47 0.65 4.00 -0.75
C GLU A 47 1.24 2.62 -1.05
N ASN A 48 2.36 2.53 -1.78
CA ASN A 48 3.09 1.28 -1.98
C ASN A 48 3.60 0.70 -0.65
N ASN A 49 4.14 1.52 0.24
CA ASN A 49 4.60 1.05 1.54
C ASN A 49 3.46 0.49 2.39
N LYS A 50 2.28 1.13 2.40
CA LYS A 50 1.09 0.60 3.08
C LYS A 50 0.68 -0.78 2.55
N VAL A 51 0.64 -0.94 1.23
CA VAL A 51 0.31 -2.23 0.58
C VAL A 51 1.32 -3.29 0.99
N LEU A 52 2.62 -2.98 0.90
CA LEU A 52 3.68 -3.91 1.27
C LEU A 52 3.62 -4.32 2.75
N ASP A 53 3.34 -3.37 3.64
CA ASP A 53 3.19 -3.66 5.07
C ASP A 53 1.97 -4.52 5.37
N ARG A 54 0.85 -4.29 4.67
CA ARG A 54 -0.33 -5.17 4.78
C ARG A 54 -0.02 -6.58 4.30
N ILE A 55 0.66 -6.73 3.16
CA ILE A 55 1.11 -8.03 2.65
C ILE A 55 2.05 -8.70 3.66
N ARG A 56 3.01 -7.97 4.24
CA ARG A 56 3.91 -8.53 5.26
C ARG A 56 3.14 -9.05 6.47
N LYS A 57 2.15 -8.30 6.95
CA LYS A 57 1.28 -8.74 8.05
C LYS A 57 0.52 -10.02 7.70
N LEU A 58 -0.10 -10.07 6.51
CA LEU A 58 -0.89 -11.22 6.04
C LEU A 58 -0.06 -12.51 5.95
N TYR A 59 1.18 -12.41 5.48
CA TYR A 59 2.08 -13.55 5.31
C TYR A 59 3.06 -13.74 6.46
N ASN A 60 2.92 -12.97 7.55
CA ASN A 60 3.81 -12.97 8.71
C ASN A 60 5.30 -12.84 8.33
N LEU A 61 5.58 -11.93 7.38
CA LEU A 61 6.92 -11.61 6.88
C LEU A 61 7.59 -10.57 7.79
N PRO A 62 8.94 -10.55 7.86
CA PRO A 62 9.66 -9.51 8.58
C PRO A 62 9.40 -8.12 7.99
N ALA A 63 9.59 -7.09 8.82
CA ALA A 63 9.54 -5.69 8.39
C ALA A 63 10.54 -5.42 7.25
N ALA A 64 10.26 -4.36 6.46
CA ALA A 64 11.16 -3.96 5.40
C ALA A 64 12.58 -3.72 5.93
N PRO A 65 13.64 -4.22 5.26
CA PRO A 65 15.00 -3.88 5.62
C PRO A 65 15.23 -2.37 5.45
N GLY A 66 15.74 -1.69 6.48
CA GLY A 66 16.18 -0.29 6.39
C GLY A 66 15.12 0.78 6.68
N LEU A 67 14.04 0.46 7.37
CA LEU A 67 13.21 1.44 8.09
C LEU A 67 13.84 1.80 9.44
#